data_AF-A0A328B9S5-F1
#
_entry.id   AF-A0A328B9S5-F1
#
_cell.length_a   1.000
_cell.length_b   1.000
_cell.length_c   1.000
_cell.angle_alpha   90.00
_cell.angle_beta   90.00
_cell.angle_gamma   90.00
#
_symmetry.space_group_name_H-M   'P 1'
#
loop_
_entity.id
_entity.type
_entity.pdbx_description
1 polymer ?
#
loop_
_entity_poly.entity_id
_entity_poly.type
_entity_poly.pdbx_seq_one_letter_code
_entity_poly.pdbx_strand_id
1 'polypeptide(L)'
;MHPSLTPAFYEQLEWQLSAVLSRSPDRSRRRYWCDGILDPEWAEDYQPEYVRRTRQIRLRAWIAQGPTKGGGSSVQELWPLTVKLGPQSYEAYTQGQELTPYVPSSGHDDWLLLALENQALEVQLR
;
A
#
# COMPACT_ATOMS: atom_id res chain seq x y z
N MET A 1 -16.71 -3.93 6.25
CA MET A 1 -15.67 -3.55 5.29
C MET A 1 -16.21 -2.45 4.39
N HIS A 2 -15.46 -1.37 4.16
CA HIS A 2 -15.93 -0.25 3.33
C HIS A 2 -15.96 -0.67 1.85
N PRO A 3 -17.00 -0.32 1.06
CA PRO A 3 -17.17 -0.80 -0.33
C PRO A 3 -16.01 -0.43 -1.25
N SER A 4 -15.28 0.62 -0.92
CA SER A 4 -14.10 1.08 -1.65
C SER A 4 -12.85 0.20 -1.52
N LEU A 5 -12.80 -0.64 -0.48
CA LEU A 5 -11.70 -1.56 -0.20
C LEU A 5 -12.09 -2.93 -0.76
N THR A 6 -11.66 -3.22 -1.98
CA THR A 6 -11.98 -4.47 -2.68
C THR A 6 -10.74 -5.35 -2.83
N PRO A 7 -10.89 -6.66 -3.06
CA PRO A 7 -9.76 -7.53 -3.40
C PRO A 7 -8.93 -6.98 -4.56
N ALA A 8 -9.59 -6.46 -5.61
CA ALA A 8 -8.92 -5.85 -6.76
C ALA A 8 -8.06 -4.63 -6.38
N PHE A 9 -8.50 -3.82 -5.41
CA PHE A 9 -7.69 -2.71 -4.91
C PHE A 9 -6.41 -3.21 -4.23
N TYR A 10 -6.50 -4.25 -3.40
CA TYR A 10 -5.33 -4.82 -2.72
C TYR A 10 -4.37 -5.49 -3.69
N GLU A 11 -4.87 -6.31 -4.63
CA GLU A 11 -4.06 -6.96 -5.67
C GLU A 11 -3.33 -5.91 -6.51
N GLN A 12 -4.03 -4.86 -6.92
CA GLN A 12 -3.42 -3.77 -7.69
C GLN A 12 -2.36 -3.02 -6.88
N LEU A 13 -2.63 -2.70 -5.61
CA LEU A 13 -1.69 -1.99 -4.75
C LEU A 13 -0.44 -2.84 -4.47
N GLU A 14 -0.60 -4.13 -4.19
CA GLU A 14 0.51 -5.10 -4.02
C GLU A 14 1.37 -5.16 -5.29
N TRP A 15 0.74 -5.29 -6.45
CA TRP A 15 1.43 -5.38 -7.73
C TRP A 15 2.26 -4.11 -8.00
N GLN A 16 1.67 -2.93 -7.80
CA GLN A 16 2.36 -1.66 -8.03
C GLN A 16 3.49 -1.44 -7.02
N LEU A 17 3.29 -1.78 -5.74
CA LEU A 17 4.32 -1.71 -4.71
C LEU A 17 5.53 -2.58 -5.09
N SER A 18 5.29 -3.85 -5.45
CA SER A 18 6.34 -4.75 -5.93
C SER A 18 7.07 -4.19 -7.15
N ALA A 19 6.33 -3.66 -8.12
CA ALA A 19 6.89 -3.12 -9.35
C ALA A 19 7.76 -1.88 -9.08
N VAL A 20 7.29 -0.93 -8.26
CA VAL A 20 8.06 0.27 -7.88
C VAL A 20 9.33 -0.11 -7.13
N LEU A 21 9.24 -0.97 -6.13
CA LEU A 21 10.41 -1.39 -5.34
C LEU A 21 11.48 -2.03 -6.21
N SER A 22 11.10 -2.93 -7.12
CA SER A 22 12.03 -3.60 -8.03
C SER A 22 12.78 -2.64 -8.99
N ARG A 23 12.16 -1.49 -9.30
CA ARG A 23 12.70 -0.46 -10.22
C ARG A 23 13.32 0.74 -9.51
N SER A 24 13.23 0.79 -8.18
CA SER A 24 13.73 1.90 -7.36
C SER A 24 15.16 2.31 -7.73
N PRO A 25 15.49 3.60 -7.84
CA PRO A 25 16.87 4.04 -8.04
C PRO A 25 17.77 3.64 -6.86
N ASP A 26 17.23 3.60 -5.64
CA ASP A 26 17.90 3.07 -4.47
C ASP A 26 17.96 1.53 -4.53
N ARG A 27 19.18 0.99 -4.64
CA ARG A 27 19.45 -0.46 -4.71
C ARG A 27 19.05 -1.18 -3.42
N SER A 28 19.06 -0.50 -2.28
CA SER A 28 18.69 -1.10 -1.00
C SER A 28 17.21 -1.49 -0.97
N ARG A 29 16.37 -0.79 -1.74
CA ARG A 29 14.91 -1.03 -1.84
C ARG A 29 14.55 -2.16 -2.81
N ARG A 30 15.39 -2.44 -3.81
CA ARG A 30 15.12 -3.46 -4.86
C ARG A 30 15.03 -4.90 -4.35
N ARG A 31 15.58 -5.15 -3.17
CA ARG A 31 15.52 -6.46 -2.50
C ARG A 31 14.18 -6.72 -1.80
N TYR A 32 13.29 -5.72 -1.76
CA TYR A 32 11.98 -5.80 -1.12
C TYR A 32 10.87 -5.95 -2.15
N TRP A 33 9.82 -6.67 -1.78
CA TRP A 33 8.56 -6.69 -2.51
C TRP A 33 7.39 -6.84 -1.55
N CYS A 34 6.20 -6.45 -2.02
CA CYS A 34 4.95 -6.71 -1.33
C CYS A 34 4.40 -8.06 -1.78
N ASP A 35 4.03 -8.91 -0.82
CA ASP A 35 3.55 -10.28 -1.05
C ASP A 35 2.11 -10.48 -0.55
N GLY A 36 1.42 -9.36 -0.27
CA GLY A 36 0.04 -9.35 0.17
C GLY A 36 -0.27 -8.13 1.01
N ILE A 37 -1.50 -7.63 0.88
CA ILE A 37 -2.06 -6.59 1.74
C ILE A 37 -3.20 -7.21 2.54
N LEU A 38 -3.19 -6.96 3.84
CA LEU A 38 -4.22 -7.44 4.74
C LEU A 38 -5.35 -6.43 4.83
N ASP A 39 -6.54 -6.98 5.08
CA ASP A 39 -7.67 -6.19 5.53
C ASP A 39 -7.33 -5.37 6.78
N PRO A 40 -7.98 -4.21 6.96
CA PRO A 40 -7.84 -3.44 8.18
C PRO A 40 -8.19 -4.30 9.38
N GLU A 41 -7.32 -4.31 10.39
CA GLU A 41 -7.51 -5.09 11.61
C GLU A 41 -8.62 -4.48 12.49
N TRP A 42 -8.70 -3.15 12.50
CA TRP A 42 -9.64 -2.40 13.34
C TRP A 42 -10.60 -1.60 12.48
N ALA A 43 -11.87 -1.51 12.91
CA ALA A 43 -12.85 -0.67 12.22
C ALA A 43 -12.37 0.78 12.11
N GLU A 44 -11.84 1.33 13.20
CA GLU A 44 -11.38 2.71 13.32
C GLU A 44 -10.33 3.10 12.27
N ASP A 45 -9.58 2.14 11.72
CA ASP A 45 -8.52 2.37 10.75
C ASP A 45 -9.01 2.67 9.33
N TYR A 46 -10.29 2.41 9.04
CA TYR A 46 -10.88 2.59 7.73
C TYR A 46 -12.31 3.14 7.74
N GLN A 47 -12.87 3.43 8.91
CA GLN A 47 -14.24 3.97 9.00
C GLN A 47 -14.31 5.43 8.55
N PRO A 48 -15.45 5.86 7.97
CA PRO A 48 -15.60 7.19 7.39
C PRO A 48 -15.24 8.33 8.35
N GLU A 49 -15.51 8.20 9.65
CA GLU A 49 -15.21 9.24 10.65
C GLU A 49 -13.70 9.49 10.75
N TYR A 50 -12.90 8.42 10.80
CA TYR A 50 -11.45 8.53 10.82
C TYR A 50 -10.92 9.08 9.51
N VAL A 51 -11.33 8.48 8.39
CA VAL A 51 -10.84 8.84 7.05
C VAL A 51 -11.20 10.28 6.70
N ARG A 52 -12.37 10.79 7.09
CA ARG A 52 -12.76 12.20 6.89
C ARG A 52 -11.83 13.17 7.61
N ARG A 53 -11.33 12.80 8.80
CA ARG A 53 -10.44 13.64 9.61
C ARG A 53 -8.99 13.56 9.13
N THR A 54 -8.52 12.37 8.80
CA THR A 54 -7.09 12.11 8.56
C THR A 54 -6.74 12.02 7.08
N ARG A 55 -7.72 11.78 6.21
CA ARG A 55 -7.55 11.39 4.80
C ARG A 55 -6.63 10.18 4.64
N GLN A 56 -6.68 9.27 5.60
CA GLN A 56 -5.81 8.10 5.64
C GLN A 56 -6.61 6.85 5.96
N ILE A 57 -6.18 5.74 5.37
CA ILE A 57 -6.61 4.39 5.74
C ILE A 57 -5.38 3.65 6.26
N ARG A 58 -5.52 2.94 7.37
CA ARG A 58 -4.44 2.11 7.93
C ARG A 58 -4.69 0.65 7.59
N LEU A 59 -3.67 0.03 7.00
CA LEU A 59 -3.62 -1.37 6.58
C LEU A 59 -2.33 -2.00 7.08
N ARG A 60 -2.12 -3.27 6.74
CA ARG A 60 -0.83 -3.95 6.91
C ARG A 60 -0.45 -4.66 5.61
N ALA A 61 0.85 -4.72 5.34
CA ALA A 61 1.38 -5.37 4.14
C ALA A 61 2.47 -6.37 4.52
N TRP A 62 2.43 -7.56 3.91
CA TRP A 62 3.52 -8.51 3.96
C TRP A 62 4.65 -8.01 3.07
N ILE A 63 5.79 -7.73 3.70
CA ILE A 63 6.99 -7.28 3.04
C ILE A 63 8.03 -8.37 3.17
N ALA A 64 8.42 -8.89 2.02
CA ALA A 64 9.43 -9.91 1.90
C ALA A 64 10.75 -9.29 1.44
N GLN A 65 11.84 -9.88 1.90
CA GLN A 65 13.18 -9.46 1.56
C GLN A 65 14.02 -10.63 1.03
N GLY A 66 14.71 -10.46 -0.10
CA GLY A 66 15.56 -11.51 -0.65
C GLY A 66 16.29 -11.13 -1.94
N PRO A 67 17.17 -12.02 -2.42
CA PRO A 67 17.91 -11.82 -3.67
C PRO A 67 16.99 -11.87 -4.90
N THR A 68 15.87 -12.59 -4.84
CA THR A 68 14.85 -12.67 -5.89
C THR A 68 13.46 -12.97 -5.31
N LYS A 69 12.41 -12.40 -5.93
CA LYS A 69 11.01 -12.80 -5.67
C LYS A 69 10.84 -14.27 -6.06
N GLY A 70 10.53 -15.14 -5.11
CA GLY A 70 10.36 -16.59 -5.32
C GLY A 70 11.63 -17.45 -5.28
N GLY A 71 12.78 -16.92 -4.84
CA GLY A 71 14.03 -17.69 -4.70
C GLY A 71 14.62 -17.66 -3.29
N GLY A 72 14.80 -18.84 -2.68
CA GLY A 72 15.41 -19.01 -1.34
C GLY A 72 14.55 -18.51 -0.18
N SER A 73 14.95 -18.84 1.06
CA SER A 73 14.25 -18.44 2.29
C SER A 73 14.25 -16.91 2.39
N SER A 74 13.09 -16.30 2.10
CA SER A 74 12.85 -14.88 2.27
C SER A 74 12.25 -14.67 3.65
N VAL A 75 12.78 -13.72 4.40
CA VAL A 75 12.13 -13.27 5.64
C VAL A 75 10.95 -12.41 5.20
N GLN A 76 9.76 -12.82 5.62
CA GLN A 76 8.53 -12.06 5.43
C GLN A 76 8.14 -11.42 6.76
N GLU A 77 7.88 -10.13 6.74
CA GLU A 77 7.51 -9.35 7.91
C GLU A 77 6.24 -8.55 7.60
N LEU A 78 5.42 -8.37 8.63
CA LEU A 78 4.18 -7.61 8.49
C LEU A 78 4.44 -6.15 8.88
N TRP A 79 4.35 -5.26 7.89
CA TRP A 79 4.63 -3.83 8.08
C TRP A 79 3.33 -3.03 8.10
N PRO A 80 3.19 -2.01 8.96
CA PRO A 80 2.11 -1.04 8.85
C PRO A 80 2.16 -0.32 7.50
N LEU A 81 0.99 -0.19 6.87
CA LEU A 81 0.79 0.50 5.61
C LEU A 81 -0.21 1.64 5.80
N THR A 82 0.24 2.88 5.61
CA THR A 82 -0.63 4.06 5.60
C THR A 82 -0.97 4.42 4.15
N VAL A 83 -2.24 4.32 3.80
CA VAL A 83 -2.77 4.75 2.50
C VAL A 83 -3.32 6.17 2.63
N LYS A 84 -2.60 7.16 2.10
CA LYS A 84 -3.04 8.55 2.03
C LYS A 84 -3.93 8.74 0.81
N LEU A 85 -5.11 9.31 1.03
CA LEU A 85 -6.07 9.59 -0.03
C LEU A 85 -5.81 10.98 -0.62
N GLY A 86 -5.49 11.00 -1.91
CA GLY A 86 -5.46 12.23 -2.71
C GLY A 86 -6.87 12.80 -2.90
N PRO A 87 -7.01 13.99 -3.50
CA PRO A 87 -8.31 14.61 -3.70
C PRO A 87 -9.33 13.69 -4.38
N GLN A 88 -8.92 12.94 -5.41
CA GLN A 88 -9.84 12.12 -6.22
C GLN A 88 -10.21 10.81 -5.51
N SER A 89 -9.22 10.08 -5.00
CA SER A 89 -9.44 8.87 -4.19
C SER A 89 -10.22 9.15 -2.91
N TYR A 90 -10.03 10.33 -2.28
CA TYR A 90 -10.82 10.72 -1.12
C TYR A 90 -12.29 10.91 -1.49
N GLU A 91 -12.59 11.61 -2.58
CA GLU A 91 -13.96 11.77 -3.07
C GLU A 91 -14.60 10.42 -3.38
N ALA A 92 -13.91 9.56 -4.13
CA ALA A 92 -14.35 8.21 -4.46
C ALA A 92 -14.65 7.38 -3.20
N TYR A 93 -13.74 7.42 -2.22
CA TYR A 93 -13.95 6.78 -0.92
C TYR A 93 -15.22 7.31 -0.24
N THR A 94 -15.43 8.63 -0.16
CA THR A 94 -16.64 9.17 0.49
C THR A 94 -17.94 8.80 -0.21
N GLN A 95 -17.88 8.49 -1.49
CA GLN A 95 -19.01 8.03 -2.31
C GLN A 95 -19.16 6.50 -2.32
N GLY A 96 -18.29 5.75 -1.64
CA GLY A 96 -18.31 4.30 -1.62
C GLY A 96 -17.85 3.64 -2.92
N GLN A 97 -17.14 4.37 -3.78
CA GLN A 97 -16.58 3.87 -5.03
C GLN A 97 -15.25 3.15 -4.81
N GLU A 98 -14.89 2.23 -5.69
CA GLU A 98 -13.62 1.48 -5.61
C GLU A 98 -12.37 2.37 -5.71
N LEU A 99 -11.32 2.00 -4.97
CA LEU A 99 -10.06 2.76 -4.98
C LEU A 99 -9.05 2.30 -6.04
N THR A 100 -9.27 1.15 -6.68
CA THR A 100 -8.38 0.55 -7.69
C THR A 100 -7.90 1.54 -8.76
N PRO A 101 -8.77 2.39 -9.36
CA PRO A 101 -8.35 3.33 -10.40
C PRO A 101 -7.38 4.41 -9.92
N TYR A 102 -7.32 4.67 -8.61
CA TYR A 102 -6.54 5.75 -8.02
C TYR A 102 -5.14 5.30 -7.56
N VAL A 103 -4.85 4.00 -7.62
CA VAL A 103 -3.50 3.47 -7.38
C VAL A 103 -2.56 3.99 -8.47
N PRO A 104 -1.48 4.72 -8.12
CA PRO A 104 -0.52 5.20 -9.10
C PRO A 104 0.18 4.04 -9.83
N SER A 105 0.61 4.29 -11.05
CA SER A 105 1.41 3.32 -11.80
C SER A 105 2.87 3.37 -11.35
N SER A 106 3.56 2.25 -11.49
CA SER A 106 4.99 2.06 -11.17
C SER A 106 5.98 2.77 -12.11
N GLY A 107 5.52 3.81 -12.83
CA GLY A 107 6.39 4.65 -13.66
C GLY A 107 7.26 5.61 -12.85
N HIS A 108 6.78 5.99 -11.66
CA HIS A 108 7.46 6.86 -10.70
C HIS A 108 7.28 6.32 -9.28
N ASP A 109 8.17 6.70 -8.35
CA ASP A 109 8.23 6.21 -6.96
C ASP A 109 7.91 7.29 -5.92
N ASP A 110 7.55 8.50 -6.35
CA ASP A 110 7.22 9.66 -5.52
C ASP A 110 5.98 9.46 -4.63
N TRP A 111 5.10 8.53 -5.01
CA TRP A 111 3.93 8.14 -4.25
C TRP A 111 4.22 7.08 -3.17
N LEU A 112 5.44 6.55 -3.08
CA LEU A 112 5.82 5.49 -2.14
C LEU A 112 6.93 5.95 -1.19
N LEU A 113 6.64 5.94 0.11
CA LEU A 113 7.63 6.04 1.17
C LEU A 113 7.86 4.66 1.78
N LEU A 114 9.12 4.19 1.71
CA LEU A 114 9.59 3.02 2.43
C LEU A 114 10.52 3.47 3.56
N ALA A 115 10.08 3.37 4.80
CA ALA A 115 10.86 3.72 5.99
C ALA A 115 11.45 2.44 6.62
N LEU A 116 12.71 2.13 6.29
CA LEU A 116 13.37 0.89 6.71
C LEU A 116 13.63 0.85 8.21
N GLU A 117 13.88 1.99 8.83
CA GLU A 117 14.18 2.13 10.26
C GLU A 117 12.97 1.77 11.13
N ASN A 118 11.77 2.17 10.67
CA ASN A 118 10.52 1.95 11.37
C ASN A 118 9.71 0.79 10.79
N GLN A 119 10.24 0.11 9.77
CA GLN A 119 9.58 -0.98 9.06
C GLN A 119 8.16 -0.61 8.64
N ALA A 120 8.00 0.55 7.98
CA ALA A 120 6.70 1.11 7.64
C ALA A 120 6.62 1.54 6.18
N LEU A 121 5.40 1.49 5.65
CA LEU A 121 5.05 1.93 4.31
C LEU A 121 4.05 3.07 4.37
N GLU A 122 4.26 4.07 3.51
CA GLU A 122 3.23 5.04 3.18
C GLU A 122 3.05 5.10 1.67
N VAL A 123 1.80 5.13 1.23
CA VAL A 123 1.45 5.30 -0.18
C VAL A 123 0.51 6.48 -0.35
N GLN A 124 0.66 7.21 -1.45
CA GLN A 124 -0.22 8.31 -1.83
C GLN A 124 -1.06 7.89 -3.03
N LEU A 125 -2.37 7.77 -2.85
CA LEU A 125 -3.32 7.61 -3.97
C LEU A 125 -3.59 8.96 -4.63
N ARG A 126 -4.01 8.93 -5.90
CA ARG A 126 -4.38 10.14 -6.66
C ARG A 126 -5.72 10.71 -6.21
#